data_AF-A0A7X3ZGE6-F1
#
_entry.id   AF-A0A7X3ZGE6-F1
#
_cell.length_a   1.000
_cell.length_b   1.000
_cell.length_c   1.000
_cell.angle_alpha   90.00
_cell.angle_beta   90.00
_cell.angle_gamma   90.00
#
_symmetry.space_group_name_H-M   'P 1'
#
loop_
_entity.id
_entity.type
_entity.pdbx_description
1 polymer ?
#
loop_
_entity_poly.entity_id
_entity_poly.type
_entity_poly.pdbx_seq_one_letter_code
_entity_poly.pdbx_strand_id
1 'polypeptide(L)'
;PDLFKTQLRALLRAGASGEAQILLPMISSLNELRRIRVLVEEAKDELRAAGQPFAEHCKLGIMVEVPSVALMADHFAGEVDFFSLGTNDLTQYALAVDRGMSKVAWLYDPFHPAVLRLIKMVADSGQRTNTPVSICGEMAGDPLATTLLLGLGLDCLSLSPGLIPEVKEVIRAIHAEKAREIADECLSLDTGTEVREYLGDAVGEYVPFWRQRYH
;
A
#
# COMPACT_ATOMS: atom_id res chain seq x y z
N PRO A 1 14.28 19.00 -12.27
CA PRO A 1 14.11 18.05 -13.40
C PRO A 1 15.31 17.09 -13.55
N ASP A 2 16.53 17.62 -13.52
CA ASP A 2 17.75 16.84 -13.87
C ASP A 2 18.09 15.74 -12.85
N LEU A 3 17.87 15.99 -11.55
CA LEU A 3 18.05 14.96 -10.52
C LEU A 3 17.08 13.78 -10.73
N PHE A 4 15.80 14.09 -11.00
CA PHE A 4 14.78 13.07 -11.21
C PHE A 4 15.06 12.24 -12.47
N LYS A 5 15.41 12.87 -13.61
CA LYS A 5 15.82 12.13 -14.81
C LYS A 5 17.08 11.30 -14.60
N THR A 6 18.00 11.75 -13.75
CA THR A 6 19.18 10.96 -13.38
C THR A 6 18.80 9.70 -12.59
N GLN A 7 17.86 9.80 -11.65
CA GLN A 7 17.33 8.65 -10.92
C GLN A 7 16.58 7.68 -11.86
N LEU A 8 15.72 8.19 -12.76
CA LEU A 8 15.01 7.37 -13.74
C LEU A 8 15.98 6.56 -14.60
N ARG A 9 17.03 7.20 -15.14
CA ARG A 9 18.05 6.50 -15.92
C ARG A 9 18.77 5.43 -15.11
N ALA A 10 19.10 5.71 -13.84
CA ALA A 10 19.73 4.74 -12.96
C ALA A 10 18.83 3.51 -12.72
N LEU A 11 17.53 3.73 -12.45
CA LEU A 11 16.54 2.67 -12.26
C LEU A 11 16.36 1.82 -13.54
N LEU A 12 16.22 2.47 -14.70
CA LEU A 12 16.10 1.78 -15.99
C LEU A 12 17.32 0.94 -16.33
N ARG A 13 18.53 1.43 -16.04
CA ARG A 13 19.78 0.68 -16.20
C ARG A 13 19.87 -0.50 -15.25
N ALA A 14 19.48 -0.33 -13.98
CA ALA A 14 19.43 -1.42 -13.01
C ALA A 14 18.47 -2.53 -13.47
N GLY A 15 17.34 -2.15 -14.08
CA GLY A 15 16.38 -3.08 -14.68
C GLY A 15 16.92 -3.90 -15.86
N ALA A 16 18.02 -3.51 -16.49
CA ALA A 16 18.65 -4.35 -17.52
C ALA A 16 19.25 -5.64 -16.93
N SER A 17 19.56 -5.63 -15.62
CA SER A 17 20.22 -6.73 -14.92
C SER A 17 19.27 -7.51 -13.99
N GLY A 18 17.98 -7.16 -13.94
CA GLY A 18 17.00 -7.81 -13.07
C GLY A 18 15.61 -7.18 -13.14
N GLU A 19 14.63 -7.73 -12.42
CA GLU A 19 13.26 -7.20 -12.41
C GLU A 19 13.13 -5.99 -11.48
N ALA A 20 13.60 -4.82 -11.95
CA ALA A 20 13.37 -3.55 -11.27
C ALA A 20 11.99 -2.98 -11.61
N GLN A 21 11.32 -2.42 -10.60
CA GLN A 21 10.05 -1.73 -10.73
C GLN A 21 10.21 -0.29 -10.22
N ILE A 22 9.52 0.66 -10.82
CA ILE A 22 9.52 2.06 -10.40
C ILE A 22 8.24 2.32 -9.62
N LEU A 23 8.37 2.79 -8.38
CA LEU A 23 7.26 3.21 -7.54
C LEU A 23 7.34 4.72 -7.32
N LEU A 24 6.30 5.45 -7.73
CA LEU A 24 6.25 6.91 -7.60
C LEU A 24 5.54 7.32 -6.30
N PRO A 25 6.22 8.02 -5.37
CA PRO A 25 5.59 8.57 -4.18
C PRO A 25 4.87 9.89 -4.48
N MET A 26 3.96 10.26 -3.59
CA MET A 26 3.28 11.56 -3.48
C MET A 26 2.58 12.02 -4.76
N ILE A 27 2.11 11.07 -5.57
CA ILE A 27 1.21 11.35 -6.68
C ILE A 27 -0.11 11.82 -6.11
N SER A 28 -0.65 12.91 -6.66
CA SER A 28 -1.93 13.48 -6.25
C SER A 28 -2.93 13.59 -7.41
N SER A 29 -2.45 13.54 -8.66
CA SER A 29 -3.27 13.68 -9.87
C SER A 29 -2.75 12.83 -11.05
N LEU A 30 -3.65 12.50 -11.99
CA LEU A 30 -3.30 11.81 -13.23
C LEU A 30 -2.37 12.63 -14.13
N ASN A 31 -2.48 13.96 -14.09
CA ASN A 31 -1.61 14.84 -14.88
C ASN A 31 -0.14 14.69 -14.46
N GLU A 32 0.13 14.53 -13.16
CA GLU A 32 1.47 14.25 -12.65
C GLU A 32 1.99 12.91 -13.16
N LEU A 33 1.18 11.86 -13.04
CA LEU A 33 1.54 10.52 -13.51
C LEU A 33 1.88 10.52 -15.01
N ARG A 34 1.02 11.12 -15.85
CA ARG A 34 1.25 11.20 -17.30
C ARG A 34 2.50 11.99 -17.65
N ARG A 35 2.77 13.10 -16.94
CA ARG A 35 4.00 13.87 -17.12
C ARG A 35 5.23 13.05 -16.76
N ILE A 36 5.17 12.26 -15.69
CA ILE A 36 6.27 11.37 -15.30
C ILE A 36 6.49 10.26 -16.33
N ARG A 37 5.43 9.68 -16.90
CA ARG A 37 5.55 8.71 -18.00
C ARG A 37 6.31 9.29 -19.19
N VAL A 38 6.06 10.55 -19.57
CA VAL A 38 6.85 11.24 -20.60
C VAL A 38 8.33 11.31 -20.22
N LEU A 39 8.64 11.67 -18.96
CA LEU A 39 10.03 11.73 -18.49
C LEU A 39 10.71 10.35 -18.45
N VAL A 40 9.97 9.27 -18.22
CA VAL A 40 10.49 7.89 -18.30
C VAL A 40 10.87 7.56 -19.74
N GLU A 41 10.04 7.90 -20.72
CA GLU A 41 10.36 7.68 -22.14
C GLU A 41 11.53 8.55 -22.61
N GLU A 42 11.58 9.83 -22.22
CA GLU A 42 12.75 10.69 -22.48
C GLU A 42 14.04 10.08 -21.90
N ALA A 43 13.98 9.53 -20.68
CA ALA A 43 15.13 8.89 -20.04
C ALA A 43 15.58 7.62 -20.81
N LYS A 44 14.64 6.85 -21.35
CA LYS A 44 14.96 5.70 -22.24
C LYS A 44 15.62 6.16 -23.53
N ASP A 45 15.10 7.21 -24.15
CA ASP A 45 15.68 7.79 -25.38
C ASP A 45 17.10 8.28 -25.16
N GLU A 46 17.37 8.96 -24.04
CA GLU A 46 18.71 9.40 -23.65
C GLU A 46 19.67 8.20 -23.47
N LEU A 47 19.21 7.11 -22.84
CA LEU A 47 20.01 5.89 -22.65
C LEU A 47 20.29 5.17 -23.98
N ARG A 48 19.27 5.12 -24.86
CA ARG A 48 19.39 4.52 -26.20
C ARG A 48 20.38 5.30 -27.05
N ALA A 49 20.31 6.63 -27.06
CA ALA A 49 21.26 7.49 -27.76
C ALA A 49 22.69 7.35 -27.21
N ALA A 50 22.84 7.09 -25.91
CA ALA A 50 24.12 6.85 -25.27
C ALA A 50 24.65 5.41 -25.42
N GLY A 51 23.90 4.50 -26.08
CA GLY A 51 24.28 3.10 -26.24
C GLY A 51 24.36 2.32 -24.92
N GLN A 52 23.65 2.75 -23.88
CA GLN A 52 23.67 2.13 -22.56
C GLN A 52 22.56 1.08 -22.45
N PRO A 53 22.81 -0.14 -21.93
CA PRO A 53 21.75 -1.12 -21.68
C PRO A 53 20.73 -0.61 -20.65
N PHE A 54 19.45 -0.86 -20.90
CA PHE A 54 18.35 -0.51 -20.00
C PHE A 54 17.15 -1.44 -20.17
N ALA A 55 16.24 -1.44 -19.19
CA ALA A 55 14.96 -2.15 -19.29
C ALA A 55 13.98 -1.42 -20.21
N GLU A 56 13.71 -2.00 -21.38
CA GLU A 56 12.70 -1.45 -22.31
C GLU A 56 11.30 -1.47 -21.67
N HIS A 57 11.03 -2.52 -20.90
CA HIS A 57 9.80 -2.72 -20.14
C HIS A 57 10.13 -2.70 -18.65
N CYS A 58 9.79 -1.61 -17.98
CA CYS A 58 9.93 -1.46 -16.53
C CYS A 58 8.55 -1.10 -15.97
N LYS A 59 8.04 -1.92 -15.04
CA LYS A 59 6.73 -1.69 -14.43
C LYS A 59 6.76 -0.38 -13.65
N LEU A 60 5.74 0.45 -13.84
CA LEU A 60 5.54 1.72 -13.20
C LEU A 60 4.29 1.67 -12.32
N GLY A 61 4.48 1.68 -11.02
CA GLY A 61 3.43 1.79 -10.02
C GLY A 61 3.44 3.13 -9.31
N ILE A 62 2.41 3.36 -8.51
CA ILE A 62 2.31 4.54 -7.64
C ILE A 62 2.08 4.13 -6.19
N MET A 63 2.62 4.92 -5.27
CA MET A 63 2.27 4.81 -3.86
C MET A 63 0.93 5.51 -3.65
N VAL A 64 -0.05 4.77 -3.13
CA VAL A 64 -1.37 5.31 -2.79
C VAL A 64 -1.31 5.79 -1.35
N GLU A 65 -0.87 7.04 -1.20
CA GLU A 65 -0.68 7.70 0.09
C GLU A 65 -1.38 9.06 0.19
N VAL A 66 -1.94 9.55 -0.91
CA VAL A 66 -2.76 10.76 -0.95
C VAL A 66 -4.23 10.36 -1.11
N PRO A 67 -5.17 10.85 -0.29
CA PRO A 67 -6.58 10.47 -0.37
C PRO A 67 -7.22 10.69 -1.74
N SER A 68 -6.80 11.71 -2.50
CA SER A 68 -7.29 11.94 -3.88
C SER A 68 -7.00 10.76 -4.81
N VAL A 69 -5.87 10.07 -4.63
CA VAL A 69 -5.51 8.89 -5.43
C VAL A 69 -6.37 7.70 -5.03
N ALA A 70 -6.61 7.49 -3.74
CA ALA A 70 -7.50 6.43 -3.27
C ALA A 70 -8.95 6.62 -3.77
N LEU A 71 -9.44 7.86 -3.77
CA LEU A 71 -10.77 8.20 -4.29
C LEU A 71 -10.89 8.00 -5.81
N MET A 72 -9.78 8.11 -6.56
CA MET A 72 -9.74 7.97 -8.02
C MET A 72 -9.00 6.69 -8.46
N ALA A 73 -8.91 5.68 -7.58
CA ALA A 73 -8.06 4.51 -7.81
C ALA A 73 -8.40 3.77 -9.11
N ASP A 74 -9.66 3.79 -9.54
CA ASP A 74 -10.15 3.20 -10.79
C ASP A 74 -9.57 3.88 -12.03
N HIS A 75 -9.49 5.21 -12.01
CA HIS A 75 -8.85 5.95 -13.09
C HIS A 75 -7.34 5.74 -13.14
N PHE A 76 -6.67 5.65 -11.98
CA PHE A 76 -5.24 5.37 -11.93
C PHE A 76 -4.91 3.94 -12.36
N ALA A 77 -5.79 2.97 -12.08
CA ALA A 77 -5.54 1.57 -12.32
C ALA A 77 -5.33 1.22 -13.81
N GLY A 78 -5.95 1.98 -14.71
CA GLY A 78 -5.72 1.87 -16.16
C GLY A 78 -4.42 2.52 -16.65
N GLU A 79 -3.72 3.25 -15.78
CA GLU A 79 -2.49 3.99 -16.11
C GLU A 79 -1.28 3.56 -15.26
N VAL A 80 -1.38 2.52 -14.43
CA VAL A 80 -0.28 1.99 -13.61
C VAL A 80 -0.23 0.48 -13.65
N ASP A 81 0.96 -0.08 -13.48
CA ASP A 81 1.16 -1.53 -13.48
C ASP A 81 0.84 -2.18 -12.11
N PHE A 82 0.87 -1.40 -11.03
CA PHE A 82 0.56 -1.83 -9.67
C PHE A 82 0.35 -0.63 -8.73
N PHE A 83 -0.29 -0.89 -7.59
CA PHE A 83 -0.40 0.03 -6.46
C PHE A 83 0.40 -0.46 -5.26
N SER A 84 0.94 0.48 -4.48
CA SER A 84 1.45 0.21 -3.12
C SER A 84 0.83 1.19 -2.14
N LEU A 85 0.01 0.72 -1.22
CA LEU A 85 -0.58 1.57 -0.17
C LEU A 85 0.50 2.01 0.81
N GLY A 86 0.65 3.33 0.96
CA GLY A 86 1.50 3.95 1.98
C GLY A 86 0.62 4.41 3.14
N THR A 87 0.25 3.50 4.05
CA THR A 87 -0.78 3.79 5.07
C THR A 87 -0.37 4.87 6.06
N ASN A 88 0.93 5.06 6.24
CA ASN A 88 1.47 6.11 7.10
C ASN A 88 0.99 7.50 6.67
N ASP A 89 1.31 7.88 5.44
CA ASP A 89 0.93 9.17 4.88
C ASP A 89 -0.56 9.20 4.50
N LEU A 90 -1.14 8.08 4.06
CA LEU A 90 -2.59 7.99 3.81
C LEU A 90 -3.41 8.33 5.05
N THR A 91 -3.05 7.76 6.21
CA THR A 91 -3.69 8.05 7.49
C THR A 91 -3.48 9.50 7.88
N GLN A 92 -2.24 10.00 7.74
CA GLN A 92 -1.87 11.38 8.05
C GLN A 92 -2.76 12.39 7.32
N TYR A 93 -2.90 12.23 6.00
CA TYR A 93 -3.68 13.14 5.17
C TYR A 93 -5.18 12.90 5.28
N ALA A 94 -5.64 11.65 5.46
CA ALA A 94 -7.06 11.36 5.63
C ALA A 94 -7.62 11.93 6.94
N LEU A 95 -6.84 11.89 8.02
CA LEU A 95 -7.25 12.40 9.33
C LEU A 95 -6.81 13.85 9.59
N ALA A 96 -6.00 14.42 8.69
CA ALA A 96 -5.40 15.74 8.84
C ALA A 96 -4.59 15.90 10.15
N VAL A 97 -3.80 14.87 10.49
CA VAL A 97 -3.02 14.80 11.73
C VAL A 97 -1.56 14.57 11.39
N ASP A 98 -0.66 15.43 11.84
CA ASP A 98 0.79 15.19 11.77
C ASP A 98 1.24 14.26 12.92
N ARG A 99 1.65 13.04 12.57
CA ARG A 99 2.11 12.03 13.55
C ARG A 99 3.44 12.39 14.21
N GLY A 100 4.25 13.25 13.60
CA GLY A 100 5.49 13.77 14.19
C GLY A 100 5.24 14.87 15.23
N MET A 101 4.04 15.47 15.22
CA MET A 101 3.66 16.51 16.16
C MET A 101 3.07 15.91 17.45
N SER A 102 3.86 15.86 18.52
CA SER A 102 3.50 15.25 19.81
C SER A 102 2.15 15.69 20.41
N LYS A 103 1.72 16.93 20.13
CA LYS A 103 0.44 17.48 20.61
C LYS A 103 -0.81 16.83 19.98
N VAL A 104 -0.68 16.28 18.78
CA VAL A 104 -1.80 15.71 18.00
C VAL A 104 -1.57 14.27 17.57
N ALA A 105 -0.37 13.70 17.80
CA ALA A 105 -0.04 12.33 17.42
C ALA A 105 -1.02 11.27 17.97
N TRP A 106 -1.70 11.53 19.09
CA TRP A 106 -2.74 10.65 19.65
C TRP A 106 -4.01 10.55 18.80
N LEU A 107 -4.21 11.46 17.84
CA LEU A 107 -5.30 11.43 16.86
C LEU A 107 -4.95 10.58 15.61
N TYR A 108 -3.69 10.18 15.44
CA TYR A 108 -3.28 9.33 14.34
C TYR A 108 -3.78 7.90 14.61
N ASP A 109 -4.65 7.40 13.73
CA ASP A 109 -5.22 6.07 13.87
C ASP A 109 -5.31 5.35 12.50
N PRO A 110 -4.43 4.37 12.22
CA PRO A 110 -4.47 3.62 10.96
C PRO A 110 -5.67 2.66 10.85
N PHE A 111 -6.34 2.35 11.98
CA PHE A 111 -7.57 1.53 12.01
C PHE A 111 -8.84 2.37 11.95
N HIS A 112 -8.72 3.70 11.80
CA HIS A 112 -9.88 4.57 11.66
C HIS A 112 -10.75 4.13 10.46
N PRO A 113 -12.09 3.99 10.59
CA PRO A 113 -12.95 3.48 9.52
C PRO A 113 -12.82 4.21 8.19
N ALA A 114 -12.58 5.53 8.19
CA ALA A 114 -12.30 6.29 6.98
C ALA A 114 -11.03 5.80 6.24
N VAL A 115 -9.96 5.48 6.96
CA VAL A 115 -8.71 4.95 6.38
C VAL A 115 -8.95 3.54 5.82
N LEU A 116 -9.66 2.69 6.55
CA LEU A 116 -10.01 1.34 6.08
C LEU A 116 -10.86 1.37 4.82
N ARG A 117 -11.82 2.30 4.73
CA ARG A 117 -12.61 2.51 3.51
C ARG A 117 -11.74 2.96 2.33
N LEU A 118 -10.75 3.84 2.54
CA LEU A 118 -9.80 4.22 1.48
C LEU A 118 -8.96 3.03 1.01
N ILE A 119 -8.47 2.20 1.93
CA ILE A 119 -7.76 0.95 1.60
C ILE A 119 -8.68 0.03 0.77
N LYS A 120 -9.92 -0.17 1.21
CA LYS A 120 -10.90 -1.01 0.51
C LYS A 120 -11.21 -0.49 -0.89
N MET A 121 -11.36 0.82 -1.07
CA MET A 121 -11.60 1.42 -2.39
C MET A 121 -10.46 1.11 -3.37
N VAL A 122 -9.22 1.18 -2.90
CA VAL A 122 -8.04 0.87 -3.72
C VAL A 122 -7.96 -0.63 -4.02
N ALA A 123 -8.19 -1.47 -3.02
CA ALA A 123 -8.20 -2.93 -3.18
C ALA A 123 -9.27 -3.38 -4.18
N ASP A 124 -10.50 -2.89 -4.04
CA ASP A 124 -11.61 -3.18 -4.95
C ASP A 124 -11.32 -2.67 -6.36
N SER A 125 -10.71 -1.50 -6.49
CA SER A 125 -10.29 -0.98 -7.78
C SER A 125 -9.29 -1.91 -8.45
N GLY A 126 -8.22 -2.28 -7.73
CA GLY A 126 -7.19 -3.18 -8.24
C GLY A 126 -7.76 -4.54 -8.67
N GLN A 127 -8.65 -5.12 -7.88
CA GLN A 127 -9.32 -6.38 -8.24
C GLN A 127 -10.17 -6.23 -9.51
N ARG A 128 -10.97 -5.17 -9.62
CA ARG A 128 -11.81 -4.93 -10.82
C ARG A 128 -11.00 -4.75 -12.09
N THR A 129 -9.82 -4.15 -12.01
CA THR A 129 -8.96 -3.85 -13.16
C THR A 129 -7.83 -4.85 -13.37
N ASN A 130 -7.68 -5.85 -12.48
CA ASN A 130 -6.52 -6.75 -12.41
C ASN A 130 -5.19 -6.00 -12.22
N THR A 131 -5.22 -4.89 -11.48
CA THR A 131 -4.03 -4.13 -11.07
C THR A 131 -3.63 -4.58 -9.66
N PRO A 132 -2.47 -5.23 -9.46
CA PRO A 132 -2.06 -5.71 -8.14
C PRO A 132 -1.96 -4.58 -7.11
N VAL A 133 -2.42 -4.85 -5.89
CA VAL A 133 -2.39 -3.91 -4.77
C VAL A 133 -1.55 -4.49 -3.64
N SER A 134 -0.41 -3.86 -3.37
CA SER A 134 0.39 -4.13 -2.19
C SER A 134 0.16 -3.08 -1.12
N ILE A 135 0.67 -3.34 0.08
CA ILE A 135 0.75 -2.38 1.18
C ILE A 135 2.15 -2.40 1.77
N CYS A 136 2.65 -1.23 2.13
CA CYS A 136 3.91 -1.05 2.84
C CYS A 136 3.71 -0.17 4.08
N GLY A 137 4.70 -0.19 4.97
CA GLY A 137 4.69 0.59 6.20
C GLY A 137 4.34 -0.26 7.43
N GLU A 138 4.03 0.42 8.53
CA GLU A 138 3.91 -0.23 9.84
C GLU A 138 2.71 -1.18 9.89
N MET A 139 1.58 -0.79 9.28
CA MET A 139 0.37 -1.61 9.24
C MET A 139 0.57 -2.95 8.51
N ALA A 140 1.44 -3.00 7.50
CA ALA A 140 1.76 -4.23 6.79
C ALA A 140 2.49 -5.26 7.67
N GLY A 141 3.21 -4.79 8.69
CA GLY A 141 3.92 -5.61 9.66
C GLY A 141 3.14 -5.86 10.94
N ASP A 142 1.91 -5.35 11.08
CA ASP A 142 1.09 -5.53 12.27
C ASP A 142 0.27 -6.83 12.15
N PRO A 143 0.51 -7.83 13.02
CA PRO A 143 -0.25 -9.08 12.99
C PRO A 143 -1.75 -8.90 13.23
N LEU A 144 -2.16 -7.88 13.99
CA LEU A 144 -3.58 -7.55 14.20
C LEU A 144 -4.23 -7.08 12.90
N ALA A 145 -3.51 -6.26 12.13
CA ALA A 145 -3.98 -5.78 10.83
C ALA A 145 -3.93 -6.87 9.74
N THR A 146 -3.09 -7.89 9.89
CA THR A 146 -2.85 -8.90 8.84
C THR A 146 -4.14 -9.56 8.34
N THR A 147 -5.01 -10.00 9.25
CA THR A 147 -6.31 -10.61 8.90
C THR A 147 -7.22 -9.63 8.17
N LEU A 148 -7.29 -8.39 8.65
CA LEU A 148 -8.06 -7.33 8.01
C LEU A 148 -7.56 -7.08 6.59
N LEU A 149 -6.25 -6.89 6.41
CA LEU A 149 -5.62 -6.60 5.11
C LEU A 149 -5.84 -7.73 4.09
N LEU A 150 -5.74 -8.99 4.54
CA LEU A 150 -6.10 -10.15 3.72
C LEU A 150 -7.59 -10.14 3.32
N GLY A 151 -8.48 -9.84 4.27
CA GLY A 151 -9.93 -9.77 4.03
C GLY A 151 -10.35 -8.64 3.09
N LEU A 152 -9.65 -7.49 3.17
CA LEU A 152 -9.82 -6.38 2.23
C LEU A 152 -9.30 -6.73 0.82
N GLY A 153 -8.54 -7.82 0.69
CA GLY A 153 -8.16 -8.41 -0.59
C GLY A 153 -6.89 -7.84 -1.20
N LEU A 154 -5.90 -7.54 -0.35
CA LEU A 154 -4.57 -7.09 -0.75
C LEU A 154 -3.71 -8.29 -1.20
N ASP A 155 -2.90 -8.09 -2.24
CA ASP A 155 -2.12 -9.16 -2.86
C ASP A 155 -0.77 -9.40 -2.18
N CYS A 156 -0.17 -8.34 -1.62
CA CYS A 156 1.20 -8.38 -1.09
C CYS A 156 1.39 -7.46 0.12
N LEU A 157 1.96 -8.00 1.19
CA LEU A 157 2.37 -7.25 2.38
C LEU A 157 3.90 -7.05 2.33
N SER A 158 4.35 -5.80 2.31
CA SER A 158 5.77 -5.43 2.35
C SER A 158 6.16 -4.91 3.73
N LEU A 159 7.00 -5.67 4.44
CA LEU A 159 7.34 -5.43 5.84
C LEU A 159 8.81 -5.76 6.15
N SER A 160 9.27 -5.29 7.32
CA SER A 160 10.61 -5.57 7.84
C SER A 160 10.85 -7.08 8.01
N PRO A 161 12.02 -7.63 7.61
CA PRO A 161 12.26 -9.07 7.62
C PRO A 161 12.01 -9.78 8.95
N GLY A 162 12.25 -9.10 10.09
CA GLY A 162 12.01 -9.66 11.42
C GLY A 162 10.54 -9.94 11.75
N LEU A 163 9.60 -9.28 11.06
CA LEU A 163 8.15 -9.45 11.27
C LEU A 163 7.54 -10.51 10.34
N ILE A 164 8.29 -10.99 9.33
CA ILE A 164 7.81 -11.98 8.36
C ILE A 164 7.30 -13.26 9.01
N PRO A 165 8.00 -13.88 9.99
CA PRO A 165 7.52 -15.13 10.59
C PRO A 165 6.15 -14.99 11.25
N GLU A 166 5.95 -13.88 11.97
CA GLU A 166 4.75 -13.59 12.75
C GLU A 166 3.54 -13.29 11.86
N VAL A 167 3.72 -12.41 10.87
CA VAL A 167 2.69 -12.14 9.84
C VAL A 167 2.33 -13.42 9.08
N LYS A 168 3.34 -14.24 8.72
CA LYS A 168 3.11 -15.50 8.00
C LYS A 168 2.36 -16.53 8.83
N GLU A 169 2.52 -16.53 10.15
CA GLU A 169 1.75 -17.40 11.04
C GLU A 169 0.26 -17.05 11.00
N VAL A 170 -0.07 -15.76 11.12
CA VAL A 170 -1.47 -15.28 11.03
C VAL A 170 -2.08 -15.63 9.68
N ILE A 171 -1.38 -15.35 8.56
CA ILE A 171 -1.86 -15.68 7.21
C ILE A 171 -2.18 -17.17 7.07
N ARG A 172 -1.41 -18.05 7.72
CA ARG A 172 -1.60 -19.51 7.65
C ARG A 172 -2.68 -20.04 8.58
N ALA A 173 -3.05 -19.28 9.60
CA ALA A 173 -4.02 -19.68 10.61
C ALA A 173 -5.47 -19.39 10.21
N ILE A 174 -5.70 -18.46 9.28
CA ILE A 174 -7.04 -18.01 8.90
C ILE A 174 -7.39 -18.34 7.44
N HIS A 175 -8.63 -18.77 7.22
CA HIS A 175 -9.16 -18.97 5.87
C HIS A 175 -9.54 -17.63 5.23
N ALA A 176 -9.29 -17.48 3.94
CA ALA A 176 -9.57 -16.25 3.19
C ALA A 176 -11.06 -15.84 3.18
N GLU A 177 -11.99 -16.79 3.27
CA GLU A 177 -13.43 -16.49 3.44
C GLU A 177 -13.70 -15.85 4.80
N LYS A 178 -13.12 -16.38 5.87
CA LYS A 178 -13.28 -15.81 7.21
C LYS A 178 -12.62 -14.45 7.34
N ALA A 179 -11.45 -14.26 6.74
CA ALA A 179 -10.79 -12.96 6.71
C ALA A 179 -11.67 -11.88 6.05
N ARG A 180 -12.40 -12.23 4.96
CA ARG A 180 -13.36 -11.33 4.31
C ARG A 180 -14.52 -10.96 5.23
N GLU A 181 -15.12 -11.92 5.93
CA GLU A 181 -16.18 -11.64 6.92
C GLU A 181 -15.70 -10.69 8.02
N ILE A 182 -14.50 -10.91 8.54
CA ILE A 182 -13.90 -10.06 9.58
C ILE A 182 -13.67 -8.64 9.04
N ALA A 183 -13.17 -8.52 7.81
CA ALA A 183 -12.94 -7.22 7.19
C ALA A 183 -14.25 -6.46 6.94
N ASP A 184 -15.31 -7.14 6.49
CA ASP A 184 -16.63 -6.54 6.29
C ASP A 184 -17.23 -6.02 7.60
N GLU A 185 -17.09 -6.78 8.70
CA GLU A 185 -17.52 -6.32 10.03
C GLU A 185 -16.69 -5.11 10.49
N CYS A 186 -15.36 -5.12 10.33
CA CYS A 186 -14.52 -3.96 10.64
C CYS A 186 -14.94 -2.70 9.87
N LEU A 187 -15.39 -2.84 8.62
CA LEU A 187 -15.85 -1.73 7.80
C LEU A 187 -17.22 -1.17 8.24
N SER A 188 -18.01 -1.93 9.02
CA SER A 188 -19.28 -1.46 9.60
C SER A 188 -19.15 -0.76 10.96
N LEU A 189 -17.99 -0.85 11.62
CA LEU A 189 -17.74 -0.20 12.90
C LEU A 189 -17.51 1.31 12.77
N ASP A 190 -17.76 2.04 13.85
CA ASP A 190 -17.77 3.51 13.87
C ASP A 190 -16.42 4.11 14.31
N THR A 191 -15.61 3.36 15.06
CA THR A 191 -14.34 3.85 15.63
C THR A 191 -13.19 2.88 15.44
N GLY A 192 -11.95 3.40 15.39
CA GLY A 192 -10.75 2.55 15.32
C GLY A 192 -10.52 1.73 16.59
N THR A 193 -11.06 2.16 17.74
CA THR A 193 -11.03 1.38 18.98
C THR A 193 -11.89 0.13 18.86
N GLU A 194 -13.14 0.24 18.42
CA GLU A 194 -14.02 -0.90 18.18
C GLU A 194 -13.40 -1.87 17.15
N VAL A 195 -12.78 -1.34 16.09
CA VAL A 195 -12.06 -2.18 15.11
C VAL A 195 -10.96 -3.00 15.76
N ARG A 196 -10.11 -2.39 16.60
CA ARG A 196 -9.02 -3.10 17.27
C ARG A 196 -9.54 -4.15 18.26
N GLU A 197 -10.57 -3.81 19.03
CA GLU A 197 -11.20 -4.74 19.98
C GLU A 197 -11.77 -5.96 19.23
N TYR A 198 -12.54 -5.71 18.18
CA TYR A 198 -13.09 -6.77 17.34
C TYR A 198 -12.01 -7.65 16.70
N LEU A 199 -10.96 -7.05 16.14
CA LEU A 199 -9.83 -7.80 15.57
C LEU A 199 -9.09 -8.62 16.62
N GLY A 200 -8.93 -8.09 17.84
CA GLY A 200 -8.26 -8.79 18.94
C GLY A 200 -9.01 -10.07 19.31
N ASP A 201 -10.33 -9.97 19.44
CA ASP A 201 -11.20 -11.12 19.72
C ASP A 201 -11.20 -12.12 18.57
N ALA A 202 -11.41 -11.64 17.34
CA ALA A 202 -11.51 -12.47 16.14
C ALA A 202 -10.20 -13.20 15.83
N VAL A 203 -9.05 -12.52 15.87
CA VAL A 203 -7.73 -13.14 15.63
C VAL A 203 -7.34 -14.05 16.79
N GLY A 204 -7.68 -13.68 18.02
CA GLY A 204 -7.38 -14.45 19.23
C GLY A 204 -7.99 -15.85 19.25
N GLU A 205 -9.07 -16.10 18.50
CA GLU A 205 -9.64 -17.43 18.30
C GLU A 205 -8.75 -18.35 17.45
N TYR A 206 -8.05 -17.80 16.47
CA TYR A 206 -7.24 -18.55 15.51
C TYR A 206 -5.76 -18.62 15.90
N VAL A 207 -5.28 -17.63 16.65
CA VAL A 207 -3.89 -17.54 17.08
C VAL A 207 -3.86 -17.26 18.60
N PRO A 208 -3.98 -18.30 19.45
CA PRO A 208 -4.25 -18.16 20.89
C PRO A 208 -3.23 -17.32 21.69
N PHE A 209 -2.00 -17.20 21.20
CA PHE A 209 -0.96 -16.37 21.82
C PHE A 209 -1.33 -14.87 21.83
N TRP A 210 -2.18 -14.42 20.91
CA TRP A 210 -2.51 -13.00 20.75
C TRP A 210 -3.54 -12.46 21.74
N ARG A 211 -4.40 -13.31 22.32
CA ARG A 211 -5.32 -12.89 23.39
C ARG A 211 -4.60 -12.27 24.58
N GLN A 212 -3.34 -12.62 24.82
CA GLN A 212 -2.57 -12.10 25.96
C GLN A 212 -1.86 -10.76 25.68
N ARG A 213 -1.81 -10.30 24.43
CA ARG A 213 -1.02 -9.12 24.03
C ARG A 213 -1.86 -7.85 23.83
N TYR A 214 -3.16 -8.01 23.60
CA TYR A 214 -4.09 -6.91 23.31
C TYR A 214 -5.23 -6.76 24.34
N HIS A 215 -5.21 -7.57 25.43
CA HIS A 215 -5.97 -7.35 26.67
C HIS A 215 -5.00 -6.99 27.81
#